data_AF-A0A1N7EH81-F1
#
_entry.id   AF-A0A1N7EH81-F1
#
_cell.length_a   1.000
_cell.length_b   1.000
_cell.length_c   1.000
_cell.angle_alpha   90.00
_cell.angle_beta   90.00
_cell.angle_gamma   90.00
#
_symmetry.space_group_name_H-M   'P 1'
#
loop_
_entity.id
_entity.type
_entity.pdbx_description
1 polymer ?
#
loop_
_entity_poly.entity_id
_entity_poly.type
_entity_poly.pdbx_seq_one_letter_code
_entity_poly.pdbx_strand_id
1 'polypeptide(L)'
;MWLLLAFIIVPMVEIGLFIQVGGWLGLWPTLAIVLLTAILGTWLVRAQGALALSELRGSLSGQSDPTEALANGAMILVAGVLLLTPGFFTDAVGFALLTPPFRKAAFVYLRKRVKVQTFSSATPNGRRGPRPTNGANTIEGEYVELDPDDAPQDDPPRSGRRPSGWTRD
;
A
#
# COMPACT_ATOMS: atom_id res chain seq x y z
N MET A 1 6.12 11.62 21.31
CA MET A 1 5.74 11.14 22.67
C MET A 1 4.56 10.16 22.69
N TRP A 2 3.55 10.27 21.82
CA TRP A 2 2.37 9.37 21.87
C TRP A 2 2.68 7.87 21.77
N LEU A 3 3.67 7.48 20.95
CA LEU A 3 4.11 6.08 20.84
C LEU A 3 4.71 5.54 22.14
N LEU A 4 5.47 6.35 22.87
CA LEU A 4 6.05 5.98 24.16
C LEU A 4 4.95 5.77 25.21
N LEU A 5 3.95 6.65 25.23
CA LEU A 5 2.77 6.49 26.09
C LEU A 5 2.02 5.19 25.78
N ALA A 6 1.76 4.90 24.50
CA ALA A 6 1.10 3.65 24.10
C ALA A 6 1.92 2.42 24.51
N PHE A 7 3.25 2.46 24.32
CA PHE A 7 4.16 1.38 24.69
C PHE A 7 4.17 1.10 26.20
N ILE A 8 3.92 2.09 27.06
CA ILE A 8 3.83 1.90 28.51
C ILE A 8 2.42 1.48 28.94
N ILE A 9 1.40 2.15 28.40
CA ILE A 9 0.00 1.95 28.81
C ILE A 9 -0.50 0.56 28.39
N VAL A 10 -0.17 0.10 27.18
CA VAL A 10 -0.65 -1.19 26.67
C VAL A 10 -0.22 -2.35 27.57
N PRO A 11 1.08 -2.54 27.89
CA PRO A 11 1.50 -3.57 28.85
C PRO A 11 0.93 -3.39 30.26
N MET A 12 0.73 -2.16 30.75
CA MET A 12 0.08 -1.95 32.05
C MET A 12 -1.36 -2.47 32.06
N VAL A 13 -2.12 -2.16 31.01
CA VAL A 13 -3.50 -2.66 30.85
C VAL A 13 -3.50 -4.19 30.73
N GLU A 14 -2.56 -4.76 29.98
CA GLU A 14 -2.40 -6.21 29.84
C GLU A 14 -2.19 -6.90 31.18
N ILE A 15 -1.20 -6.44 31.97
CA ILE A 15 -0.89 -7.01 33.29
C ILE A 15 -2.11 -6.90 34.21
N GLY A 16 -2.82 -5.76 34.19
CA GLY A 16 -4.07 -5.59 34.94
C GLY A 16 -5.14 -6.61 34.55
N LEU A 17 -5.33 -6.85 33.24
CA LEU A 17 -6.28 -7.85 32.76
C LEU A 17 -5.87 -9.28 33.13
N PHE A 18 -4.59 -9.61 33.03
CA PHE A 18 -4.07 -10.92 33.45
C PHE A 18 -4.33 -11.19 34.93
N ILE A 19 -4.16 -10.19 35.80
CA ILE A 19 -4.44 -10.31 37.23
C ILE A 19 -5.94 -10.47 37.46
N GLN A 20 -6.78 -9.68 36.80
CA GLN A 20 -8.24 -9.73 36.95
C GLN A 20 -8.81 -11.09 36.49
N VAL A 21 -8.46 -11.52 35.28
CA VAL A 21 -8.92 -12.77 34.68
C VAL A 21 -8.28 -13.97 35.38
N GLY A 22 -6.99 -13.89 35.69
CA GLY A 22 -6.27 -14.91 36.45
C GLY A 22 -6.80 -15.09 37.87
N GLY A 23 -7.30 -14.03 38.50
CA GLY A 23 -7.99 -14.11 39.78
C GLY A 23 -9.34 -14.84 39.71
N TRP A 24 -10.02 -14.79 38.55
CA TRP A 24 -11.33 -15.44 38.35
C TRP A 24 -11.20 -16.88 37.86
N LEU A 25 -10.28 -17.15 36.93
CA LEU A 25 -10.13 -18.45 36.26
C LEU A 25 -8.94 -19.27 36.78
N GLY A 26 -8.01 -18.65 37.51
CA GLY A 26 -6.72 -19.23 37.87
C GLY A 26 -5.66 -19.07 36.77
N LEU A 27 -4.40 -19.29 37.14
CA LEU A 27 -3.25 -19.07 36.25
C LEU A 27 -3.26 -20.00 35.02
N TRP A 28 -3.43 -21.31 35.23
CA TRP A 28 -3.31 -22.31 34.17
C TRP A 28 -4.36 -22.13 33.05
N PRO A 29 -5.66 -21.97 33.36
CA PRO A 29 -6.67 -21.71 32.31
C PRO A 29 -6.41 -20.38 31.58
N THR A 30 -5.98 -19.34 32.30
CA THR A 30 -5.66 -18.03 31.72
C THR A 30 -4.51 -18.13 30.70
N LEU A 31 -3.44 -18.85 31.05
CA LEU A 31 -2.32 -19.10 30.14
C LEU A 31 -2.74 -19.96 28.94
N ALA A 32 -3.60 -20.97 29.15
CA ALA A 32 -4.09 -21.81 28.07
C ALA A 32 -4.93 -21.00 27.06
N ILE A 33 -5.78 -20.09 27.53
CA ILE A 33 -6.55 -19.17 26.68
C ILE A 33 -5.61 -18.30 25.84
N VAL A 34 -4.61 -17.68 26.45
CA VAL A 34 -3.64 -16.81 25.78
C VAL A 34 -2.83 -17.56 24.73
N LEU A 35 -2.44 -18.80 25.03
CA LEU A 35 -1.76 -19.65 24.06
C LEU A 35 -2.68 -19.99 22.88
N LEU A 36 -3.94 -20.32 23.18
CA LEU A 36 -4.94 -20.67 22.17
C LEU A 36 -5.25 -19.47 21.26
N THR A 37 -5.40 -18.27 21.82
CA THR A 37 -5.61 -17.03 21.05
C THR A 37 -4.39 -16.69 20.21
N ALA A 38 -3.16 -16.88 20.71
CA ALA A 38 -1.94 -16.69 19.93
C ALA A 38 -1.87 -17.62 18.70
N ILE A 39 -2.22 -18.90 18.88
CA ILE A 39 -2.29 -19.89 17.80
C ILE A 39 -3.35 -19.49 16.77
N LEU A 40 -4.57 -19.17 17.23
CA LEU A 40 -5.67 -18.74 16.35
C LEU A 40 -5.32 -17.46 15.60
N GLY A 41 -4.74 -16.48 16.28
CA GLY A 41 -4.30 -15.22 15.69
C GLY A 41 -3.25 -15.43 14.61
N THR A 42 -2.21 -16.21 14.91
CA THR A 42 -1.16 -16.55 13.94
C THR A 42 -1.73 -17.28 12.72
N TRP A 43 -2.65 -18.22 12.94
CA TRP A 43 -3.32 -18.94 11.86
C TRP A 43 -4.15 -18.00 10.97
N LEU A 44 -4.93 -17.10 11.58
CA LEU A 44 -5.77 -16.14 10.87
C LEU A 44 -4.94 -15.12 10.08
N VAL A 45 -3.82 -14.65 10.65
CA VAL A 45 -2.87 -13.76 9.97
C VAL A 45 -2.22 -14.46 8.78
N ARG A 46 -1.83 -15.74 8.90
CA ARG A 46 -1.32 -16.52 7.77
C ARG A 46 -2.36 -16.68 6.65
N ALA A 47 -3.61 -16.99 7.01
CA ALA A 47 -4.69 -17.18 6.05
C ALA A 47 -5.04 -15.87 5.32
N GLN A 48 -5.27 -14.78 6.05
CA GLN A 48 -5.63 -13.48 5.45
C GLN A 48 -4.44 -12.78 4.78
N GLY A 49 -3.23 -12.96 5.30
CA GLY A 49 -2.01 -12.36 4.75
C GLY A 49 -1.70 -12.89 3.34
N ALA A 50 -1.89 -14.19 3.11
CA ALA A 50 -1.72 -14.79 1.79
C ALA A 50 -2.71 -14.21 0.75
N LEU A 51 -3.98 -14.07 1.15
CA LEU A 51 -5.02 -13.47 0.31
C LEU A 51 -4.71 -12.00 -0.01
N ALA A 52 -4.35 -11.20 0.98
CA ALA A 52 -4.01 -9.80 0.76
C ALA A 52 -2.77 -9.62 -0.12
N LEU A 53 -1.76 -10.49 0.00
CA LEU A 53 -0.59 -10.46 -0.87
C LEU A 53 -0.93 -10.84 -2.32
N SER A 54 -1.88 -11.76 -2.52
CA SER A 54 -2.36 -12.12 -3.86
C SER A 54 -3.13 -10.96 -4.51
N GLU A 55 -3.96 -10.26 -3.74
CA GLU A 55 -4.74 -9.09 -4.19
C GLU A 55 -3.84 -7.88 -4.49
N LEU A 56 -2.80 -7.66 -3.67
CA LEU A 56 -1.75 -6.69 -3.93
C LEU A 56 -1.00 -6.97 -5.24
N ARG A 57 -0.58 -8.22 -5.48
CA ARG A 57 0.09 -8.60 -6.73
C ARG A 57 -0.81 -8.39 -7.94
N GLY A 58 -2.10 -8.73 -7.83
CA GLY A 58 -3.09 -8.51 -8.87
C GLY A 58 -3.30 -7.02 -9.18
N SER A 59 -3.46 -6.18 -8.16
CA SER A 59 -3.66 -4.74 -8.30
C SER A 59 -2.42 -3.96 -8.76
N LEU A 60 -1.22 -4.51 -8.58
CA LEU A 60 0.01 -3.96 -9.19
C LEU A 60 0.18 -4.36 -10.66
N SER A 61 -0.38 -5.49 -11.07
CA SER A 61 -0.33 -5.99 -12.45
C SER A 61 -1.44 -5.41 -13.34
N GLY A 62 -2.60 -5.10 -12.74
CA GLY A 62 -3.65 -4.32 -13.37
C GLY A 62 -3.38 -2.83 -13.17
N GLN A 63 -3.80 -1.99 -14.12
CA GLN A 63 -3.69 -0.53 -14.01
C GLN A 63 -4.69 0.06 -12.98
N SER A 64 -4.97 -0.66 -11.90
CA SER A 64 -5.94 -0.34 -10.85
C SER A 64 -5.26 0.33 -9.66
N ASP A 65 -5.99 1.19 -8.94
CA ASP A 65 -5.47 1.89 -7.76
C ASP A 65 -5.14 0.87 -6.63
N PRO A 66 -3.86 0.71 -6.23
CA PRO A 66 -3.46 -0.28 -5.23
C PRO A 66 -3.69 0.20 -3.79
N THR A 67 -4.23 1.41 -3.57
CA THR A 67 -4.33 2.02 -2.24
C THR A 67 -5.14 1.17 -1.25
N GLU A 68 -6.26 0.58 -1.68
CA GLU A 68 -7.10 -0.26 -0.81
C GLU A 68 -6.41 -1.58 -0.46
N ALA A 69 -5.78 -2.22 -1.44
CA ALA A 69 -5.02 -3.45 -1.22
C ALA A 69 -3.82 -3.22 -0.28
N LEU A 70 -3.12 -2.07 -0.39
CA LEU A 70 -2.04 -1.69 0.52
C LEU A 70 -2.56 -1.44 1.94
N ALA A 71 -3.66 -0.69 2.09
CA ALA A 71 -4.24 -0.44 3.41
C ALA A 71 -4.69 -1.75 4.07
N ASN A 72 -5.30 -2.65 3.31
CA ASN A 72 -5.67 -3.97 3.78
C ASN A 72 -4.42 -4.77 4.20
N GLY A 73 -3.40 -4.89 3.35
CA GLY A 73 -2.15 -5.58 3.69
C GLY A 73 -1.51 -5.03 4.97
N ALA A 74 -1.43 -3.71 5.11
CA ALA A 74 -0.90 -3.05 6.29
C ALA A 74 -1.71 -3.36 7.57
N MET A 75 -3.05 -3.36 7.48
CA MET A 75 -3.90 -3.73 8.62
C MET A 75 -3.68 -5.18 9.09
N ILE A 76 -3.46 -6.13 8.17
CA ILE A 76 -3.13 -7.53 8.54
C ILE A 76 -1.76 -7.60 9.22
N LEU A 77 -0.75 -6.89 8.70
CA LEU A 77 0.58 -6.87 9.31
C LEU A 77 0.54 -6.29 10.72
N VAL A 78 -0.16 -5.16 10.90
CA VAL A 78 -0.34 -4.55 12.22
C VAL A 78 -1.08 -5.51 13.16
N ALA A 79 -2.18 -6.12 12.71
CA ALA A 79 -2.89 -7.12 13.50
C ALA A 79 -1.98 -8.31 13.88
N GLY A 80 -1.13 -8.76 12.96
CA GLY A 80 -0.16 -9.82 13.20
C GLY A 80 0.88 -9.46 14.25
N VAL A 81 1.44 -8.24 14.20
CA VAL A 81 2.39 -7.76 15.22
C VAL A 81 1.71 -7.66 16.59
N LEU A 82 0.47 -7.17 16.66
CA LEU A 82 -0.30 -7.10 17.91
C LEU A 82 -0.58 -8.49 18.50
N LEU A 83 -0.93 -9.47 17.67
CA LEU A 83 -1.19 -10.86 18.09
C LEU A 83 0.07 -11.64 18.44
N LEU A 84 1.25 -11.15 18.04
CA LEU A 84 2.55 -11.74 18.37
C LEU A 84 3.01 -11.42 19.79
N THR A 85 2.42 -10.38 20.39
CA THR A 85 2.49 -10.09 21.82
C THR A 85 1.19 -10.58 22.48
N PRO A 86 1.06 -11.91 22.69
CA PRO A 86 -0.21 -12.50 23.08
C PRO A 86 -0.65 -12.01 24.45
N GLY A 87 -1.83 -11.41 24.48
CA GLY A 87 -2.42 -10.81 25.66
C GLY A 87 -3.86 -10.43 25.43
N PHE A 88 -4.65 -10.29 26.49
CA PHE A 88 -6.10 -10.16 26.34
C PHE A 88 -6.53 -8.90 25.60
N PHE A 89 -5.82 -7.78 25.80
CA PHE A 89 -6.17 -6.51 25.17
C PHE A 89 -5.64 -6.46 23.74
N THR A 90 -4.36 -6.82 23.53
CA THR A 90 -3.76 -6.87 22.20
C THR A 90 -4.46 -7.88 21.29
N ASP A 91 -4.88 -9.03 21.82
CA ASP A 91 -5.62 -10.05 21.07
C ASP A 91 -7.00 -9.54 20.65
N ALA A 92 -7.74 -8.88 21.55
CA ALA A 92 -9.05 -8.31 21.23
C ALA A 92 -8.96 -7.27 20.11
N VAL A 93 -7.96 -6.39 20.18
CA VAL A 93 -7.71 -5.37 19.14
C VAL A 93 -7.23 -6.03 17.84
N GLY A 94 -6.35 -7.02 17.91
CA GLY A 94 -5.83 -7.76 16.77
C GLY A 94 -6.94 -8.52 16.01
N PHE A 95 -7.82 -9.22 16.74
CA PHE A 95 -8.96 -9.90 16.15
C PHE A 95 -10.00 -8.93 15.57
N ALA A 96 -10.25 -7.80 16.25
CA ALA A 96 -11.10 -6.76 15.69
C ALA A 96 -10.55 -6.25 14.35
N LEU A 97 -9.24 -5.98 14.26
CA LEU A 97 -8.58 -5.56 13.03
C LEU A 97 -8.58 -6.62 11.92
N LEU A 98 -8.67 -7.92 12.23
CA LEU A 98 -8.80 -8.98 11.22
C LEU A 98 -10.23 -9.11 10.68
N THR A 99 -11.21 -8.53 11.36
CA THR A 99 -12.63 -8.67 11.01
C THR A 99 -13.01 -7.67 9.90
N PRO A 100 -13.54 -8.13 8.74
CA PRO A 100 -13.82 -7.29 7.56
C PRO A 100 -14.60 -5.98 7.80
N PRO A 101 -15.68 -5.94 8.60
CA PRO A 101 -16.40 -4.70 8.88
C PRO A 101 -15.55 -3.67 9.64
N PHE A 102 -14.71 -4.11 10.57
CA PHE A 102 -13.80 -3.23 11.30
C PHE A 102 -12.70 -2.67 10.39
N ARG A 103 -12.18 -3.46 9.44
CA ARG A 103 -11.20 -2.98 8.44
C ARG A 103 -11.77 -1.88 7.56
N LYS A 104 -12.99 -2.07 7.05
CA LYS A 104 -13.68 -1.05 6.24
C LYS A 104 -13.96 0.22 7.04
N ALA A 105 -14.41 0.09 8.29
CA ALA A 105 -14.64 1.23 9.18
C ALA A 105 -13.35 1.99 9.50
N ALA A 106 -12.27 1.26 9.83
CA ALA A 106 -10.96 1.82 10.10
C ALA A 106 -10.41 2.55 8.86
N PHE A 107 -10.50 1.95 7.67
CA PHE A 107 -10.08 2.58 6.42
C PHE A 107 -10.84 3.89 6.15
N VAL A 108 -12.17 3.90 6.28
CA VAL A 108 -12.99 5.10 6.08
C VAL A 108 -12.64 6.18 7.11
N TYR A 109 -12.42 5.80 8.37
CA TYR A 109 -12.00 6.73 9.42
C TYR A 109 -10.63 7.34 9.14
N LEU A 110 -9.66 6.50 8.76
CA LEU A 110 -8.29 6.93 8.49
C LEU A 110 -8.21 7.79 7.22
N ARG A 111 -8.93 7.43 6.15
CA ARG A 111 -9.01 8.21 4.91
C ARG A 111 -9.53 9.64 5.14
N LYS A 112 -10.45 9.84 6.08
CA LYS A 112 -10.96 11.17 6.46
C LYS A 112 -9.95 12.02 7.23
N ARG A 113 -8.99 11.38 7.91
CA ARG A 113 -7.98 12.03 8.76
C ARG A 113 -6.64 12.22 8.05
N VAL A 114 -6.33 11.36 7.08
CA VAL A 114 -5.14 11.46 6.24
C VAL A 114 -5.45 12.46 5.13
N LYS A 115 -4.94 13.69 5.28
CA LYS A 115 -4.73 14.57 4.12
C LYS A 115 -3.70 13.86 3.26
N VAL A 116 -4.15 13.16 2.23
CA VAL A 116 -3.26 12.70 1.16
C VAL A 116 -2.64 13.99 0.62
N GLN A 117 -1.42 14.28 1.05
CA GLN A 117 -0.57 15.15 0.28
C GLN A 117 -0.29 14.33 -0.96
N THR A 118 -1.17 14.48 -1.95
CA THR A 118 -0.87 14.07 -3.30
C THR A 118 0.47 14.72 -3.56
N PHE A 119 1.54 13.92 -3.60
CA PHE A 119 2.77 14.34 -4.23
C PHE A 119 2.43 14.45 -5.73
N SER A 120 1.65 15.48 -6.07
CA SER A 120 1.67 16.06 -7.38
C SER A 120 3.11 16.52 -7.50
N SER A 121 3.91 15.75 -8.24
CA SER A 121 5.25 16.14 -8.66
C SER A 121 5.19 17.61 -9.01
N ALA A 122 5.74 18.44 -8.13
CA ALA A 122 5.66 19.88 -8.26
C ALA A 122 6.58 20.25 -9.42
N THR A 123 6.06 20.26 -10.63
CA THR A 123 6.69 20.96 -11.75
C THR A 123 6.79 22.42 -11.33
N PRO A 124 8.00 22.99 -11.16
CA PRO A 124 8.14 24.39 -10.75
C PRO A 124 7.78 25.26 -11.96
N ASN A 125 6.50 25.62 -12.10
CA ASN A 125 6.07 26.55 -13.13
C ASN A 125 6.03 27.97 -12.59
N GLY A 126 7.09 28.72 -12.88
CA GLY A 126 7.08 30.17 -12.83
C GLY A 126 6.43 30.74 -14.08
N ARG A 127 5.42 31.59 -13.85
CA ARG A 127 4.79 32.58 -14.75
C ARG A 127 3.52 32.14 -15.51
N ARG A 128 2.48 32.89 -15.15
CA ARG A 128 1.06 32.81 -15.46
C ARG A 128 0.79 33.45 -16.83
N GLY A 129 0.17 32.70 -17.73
CA GLY A 129 -0.50 33.18 -18.94
C GLY A 129 -1.89 32.53 -19.04
N PRO A 130 -2.95 33.25 -19.47
CA PRO A 130 -4.30 32.70 -19.45
C PRO A 130 -4.66 32.00 -20.77
N ARG A 131 -4.90 30.67 -20.76
CA ARG A 131 -5.75 29.97 -21.78
C ARG A 131 -6.04 28.49 -21.43
N PRO A 132 -6.96 27.79 -22.15
CA PRO A 132 -8.10 27.11 -21.57
C PRO A 132 -7.97 25.56 -21.55
N THR A 133 -9.00 24.95 -20.98
CA THR A 133 -9.28 23.52 -20.84
C THR A 133 -9.25 22.70 -22.15
N ASN A 134 -8.49 21.60 -22.13
CA ASN A 134 -8.70 20.25 -22.71
C ASN A 134 -7.44 19.69 -23.39
N GLY A 135 -7.02 18.46 -23.00
CA GLY A 135 -6.14 17.62 -23.83
C GLY A 135 -4.68 17.45 -23.39
N ALA A 136 -4.39 17.34 -22.10
CA ALA A 136 -3.01 17.27 -21.58
C ALA A 136 -2.27 15.93 -21.82
N ASN A 137 -2.29 15.40 -23.04
CA ASN A 137 -1.40 14.33 -23.52
C ASN A 137 -1.13 14.39 -25.04
N THR A 138 -1.45 15.50 -25.72
CA THR A 138 -1.12 15.67 -27.14
C THR A 138 0.14 16.53 -27.27
N ILE A 139 1.18 15.94 -27.86
CA ILE A 139 2.42 16.65 -28.24
C ILE A 139 2.20 17.19 -29.65
N GLU A 140 2.20 18.51 -29.82
CA GLU A 140 2.20 19.14 -31.15
C GLU A 140 3.53 18.88 -31.85
N GLY A 141 3.46 18.27 -33.04
CA GLY A 141 4.58 18.14 -33.95
C GLY A 141 4.54 19.27 -34.98
N GLU A 142 5.64 20.00 -35.12
CA GLU A 142 5.84 20.90 -36.25
C GLU A 142 6.34 20.06 -37.44
N TYR A 143 5.68 20.20 -38.58
CA TYR A 143 6.12 19.60 -39.85
C TYR A 143 6.39 20.70 -40.85
N VAL A 144 7.45 20.54 -41.63
CA VAL A 144 7.69 21.34 -42.83
C VAL A 144 7.35 20.44 -44.00
N GLU A 145 6.35 20.83 -44.77
CA GLU A 145 6.05 20.17 -46.03
C GLU A 145 7.20 20.50 -46.99
N LEU A 146 8.00 19.48 -47.31
CA LEU A 146 9.04 19.61 -48.32
C LEU A 146 8.35 19.65 -49.67
N ASP A 147 8.62 20.68 -50.47
CA ASP A 147 8.21 20.69 -51.87
C ASP A 147 8.71 19.39 -52.53
N PRO A 148 7.92 18.74 -53.40
CA PRO A 148 8.31 17.48 -54.03
C PRO A 148 9.60 17.58 -54.85
N ASP A 149 10.02 18.80 -55.20
CA ASP A 149 11.30 19.11 -55.86
C ASP A 149 12.48 19.24 -54.88
N ASP A 150 12.22 19.46 -53.59
CA ASP A 150 13.20 19.55 -52.48
C ASP A 150 13.21 18.28 -51.59
N ALA A 151 12.32 17.33 -51.86
CA ALA A 151 12.32 16.03 -51.19
C ALA A 151 13.67 15.33 -51.46
N PRO A 152 14.33 14.74 -50.44
CA PRO A 152 15.54 13.97 -50.65
C PRO A 152 15.24 12.86 -51.67
N GLN A 153 15.74 13.05 -52.88
CA GLN A 153 15.63 12.06 -53.94
C GLN A 153 16.30 10.80 -53.41
N ASP A 154 15.57 9.68 -53.39
CA ASP A 154 16.08 8.38 -52.96
C ASP A 154 17.27 8.01 -53.86
N ASP A 155 18.46 8.43 -53.44
CA ASP A 155 19.73 8.01 -54.06
C ASP A 155 19.74 6.48 -53.98
N PRO A 156 19.90 5.75 -55.10
CA PRO A 156 19.97 4.30 -55.07
C PRO A 156 21.07 3.89 -54.08
N PRO A 157 20.87 2.82 -53.30
CA PRO A 157 21.72 2.50 -52.17
C PRO A 157 23.18 2.42 -52.62
N ARG A 158 23.99 3.40 -52.20
CA ARG A 158 25.43 3.37 -52.43
C ARG A 158 25.99 2.17 -51.69
N SER A 159 26.45 1.19 -52.45
CA SER A 159 27.09 -0.04 -51.98
C SER A 159 28.36 0.31 -51.19
N GLY A 160 28.21 0.53 -49.87
CA GLY A 160 29.36 0.86 -49.02
C GLY A 160 29.08 1.38 -47.62
N ARG A 161 27.83 1.68 -47.22
CA ARG A 161 27.58 2.08 -45.82
C ARG A 161 27.60 0.88 -44.89
N ARG A 162 28.49 0.94 -43.90
CA ARG A 162 28.51 0.05 -42.74
C ARG A 162 27.13 0.09 -42.04
N PRO A 163 26.61 -1.04 -41.52
CA PRO A 163 25.31 -1.06 -40.86
C PRO A 163 25.28 -0.10 -39.67
N SER A 164 24.18 0.63 -39.52
CA SER A 164 23.93 1.46 -38.33
C SER A 164 23.89 0.57 -37.09
N GLY A 165 24.60 0.97 -36.02
CA GLY A 165 24.76 0.19 -34.78
C GLY A 165 23.50 -0.04 -33.95
N TRP A 166 22.32 0.26 -34.49
CA TRP A 166 21.01 0.09 -33.86
C TRP A 166 20.47 -1.36 -33.92
N THR A 167 21.09 -2.22 -34.73
CA THR A 167 20.70 -3.63 -34.89
C THR A 167 21.68 -4.61 -34.23
N ARG A 168 22.41 -4.16 -33.21
CA ARG A 168 23.21 -5.08 -32.39
C ARG A 168 22.37 -5.54 -31.20
N ASP A 169 21.89 -6.77 -31.30
CA ASP A 169 21.30 -7.55 -30.20
C ASP A 169 22.31 -7.75 -29.05
#